data_AF-A0A538SEC2-F1
#
_entry.id   AF-A0A538SEC2-F1
#
_cell.length_a   1.000
_cell.length_b   1.000
_cell.length_c   1.000
_cell.angle_alpha   90.00
_cell.angle_beta   90.00
_cell.angle_gamma   90.00
#
_symmetry.space_group_name_H-M   'P 1'
#
loop_
_entity.id
_entity.type
_entity.pdbx_description
1 polymer ?
#
loop_
_entity_poly.entity_id
_entity_poly.type
_entity_poly.pdbx_seq_one_letter_code
_entity_poly.pdbx_strand_id
1 'polypeptide(L)' 'MRRTIGMLIATAALVLFWAKAAHGFVVAGQVAPAFTKSVLDSGITRSLSEYQGRVVIVFQLGYS' A
#
# COMPACT_ATOMS: atom_id res chain seq x y z
N MET A 1 -31.57 22.12 8.27
CA MET A 1 -30.92 21.17 9.21
C MET A 1 -30.76 19.73 8.65
N ARG A 2 -31.72 19.15 7.91
CA ARG A 2 -31.53 17.80 7.32
C ARG A 2 -30.46 17.72 6.22
N ARG A 3 -30.26 18.80 5.44
CA ARG A 3 -29.26 18.88 4.36
C ARG A 3 -27.81 18.91 4.85
N THR A 4 -27.55 19.53 5.99
CA THR A 4 -26.19 19.63 6.58
C THR A 4 -25.72 18.30 7.16
N ILE A 5 -26.63 17.49 7.70
CA ILE A 5 -26.32 16.14 8.21
C ILE A 5 -25.92 15.21 7.07
N GLY A 6 -26.64 15.26 5.94
CA GLY A 6 -26.30 14.45 4.76
C GLY A 6 -24.91 14.78 4.20
N MET A 7 -24.53 16.06 4.20
CA MET A 7 -23.21 16.50 3.76
C MET A 7 -22.10 16.02 4.69
N LEU A 8 -22.29 16.10 6.01
CA LEU A 8 -21.34 15.58 7.01
C LEU A 8 -21.11 14.08 6.88
N ILE A 9 -22.18 13.30 6.63
CA ILE A 9 -22.08 11.84 6.43
C ILE A 9 -21.30 11.54 5.14
N ALA A 10 -21.59 12.26 4.05
CA ALA A 10 -20.88 12.09 2.78
C ALA A 10 -19.39 12.46 2.89
N THR A 11 -19.06 13.53 3.61
CA THR A 11 -17.66 13.92 3.85
C THR A 11 -16.94 12.91 4.73
N ALA A 12 -17.57 12.38 5.78
CA ALA A 12 -16.98 11.35 6.63
C ALA A 12 -16.73 10.05 5.85
N ALA A 13 -17.68 9.64 5.00
CA ALA A 13 -17.51 8.47 4.14
C ALA A 13 -16.36 8.63 3.14
N LEU A 14 -16.21 9.82 2.54
CA LEU A 14 -15.12 10.12 1.60
C LEU A 14 -13.73 10.09 2.28
N VAL A 15 -13.63 10.64 3.50
CA VAL A 15 -12.38 10.62 4.29
C VAL A 15 -12.00 9.18 4.68
N LEU A 16 -12.96 8.34 5.05
CA LEU A 16 -12.72 6.93 5.36
C LEU A 16 -12.33 6.10 4.13
N PHE A 17 -12.84 6.44 2.94
CA PHE A 17 -12.51 5.74 1.69
C PHE A 17 -11.11 6.09 1.16
N TRP A 18 -10.60 7.29 1.46
CA TRP A 18 -9.30 7.78 0.98
C TRP A 18 -8.15 7.68 1.99
N ALA A 19 -8.43 7.37 3.26
CA ALA A 19 -7.41 7.22 4.30
C ALA A 19 -6.64 5.88 4.23
N LYS A 20 -6.07 5.55 3.06
CA LYS A 20 -5.05 4.50 2.96
C LYS A 20 -3.73 5.04 2.42
N ALA A 21 -3.02 5.72 3.31
CA ALA A 21 -1.56 5.71 3.32
C ALA A 21 -1.09 5.10 4.63
N ALA A 22 -1.37 3.80 4.81
CA ALA A 22 -0.75 3.04 5.89
C ALA A 22 0.68 2.72 5.45
N HIS A 23 1.62 3.58 5.83
CA HIS A 23 3.03 3.23 5.90
C HIS A 23 3.17 2.26 7.09
N GLY A 24 2.68 1.03 6.92
CA GLY A 24 2.72 0.00 7.93
C GLY A 24 4.13 -0.59 7.97
N PHE A 25 4.80 -0.45 9.11
CA PHE A 25 5.97 -1.26 9.41
C PHE A 25 5.52 -2.73 9.49
N VAL A 26 6.28 -3.63 8.86
CA VAL A 26 6.01 -5.07 8.91
C VAL A 26 6.80 -5.65 10.08
N VAL A 27 6.12 -6.24 11.05
CA VAL A 27 6.77 -6.90 12.19
C VAL A 27 7.18 -8.32 11.81
N ALA A 28 8.27 -8.83 12.40
CA ALA A 28 8.67 -10.22 12.21
C ALA A 28 7.52 -11.18 12.53
N GLY A 29 7.29 -12.17 11.64
CA GLY A 29 6.20 -13.12 11.74
C GLY A 29 4.88 -12.66 11.10
N GLN A 30 4.76 -11.41 10.69
CA GLN A 30 3.62 -10.94 9.90
C GLN A 30 3.80 -11.26 8.42
N VAL A 31 2.68 -11.47 7.72
CA VAL A 31 2.69 -11.63 6.27
C VAL A 31 3.16 -10.32 5.62
N ALA A 32 4.14 -10.42 4.73
CA ALA A 32 4.64 -9.28 3.98
C ALA A 32 3.52 -8.64 3.13
N PRO A 33 3.35 -7.31 3.15
CA PRO A 33 2.36 -6.62 2.35
C PRO A 33 2.59 -6.86 0.86
N ALA A 34 1.50 -7.04 0.12
CA ALA A 34 1.58 -7.13 -1.33
C ALA A 34 2.13 -5.81 -1.89
N PHE A 35 3.13 -5.90 -2.75
CA PHE A 35 3.65 -4.76 -3.50
C PHE A 35 3.99 -5.17 -4.93
N THR A 36 4.01 -4.15 -5.78
CA THR A 36 4.36 -4.26 -7.19
C THR A 36 5.36 -3.15 -7.51
N LYS A 37 6.51 -3.48 -8.09
CA LYS A 37 7.59 -2.54 -8.39
C LYS A 37 8.17 -2.78 -9.77
N SER A 38 8.50 -1.69 -10.47
CA SER A 38 9.25 -1.73 -11.71
C SER A 38 10.72 -1.97 -11.43
N VAL A 39 11.32 -2.90 -12.17
CA VAL A 39 12.76 -3.17 -12.14
C VAL A 39 13.49 -2.07 -12.90
N LEU A 40 14.48 -1.46 -12.25
CA LEU A 40 15.17 -0.26 -12.71
C LEU A 40 15.69 -0.37 -14.15
N ASP A 41 16.25 -1.52 -14.53
CA ASP A 41 16.93 -1.68 -15.83
C ASP A 41 16.04 -2.18 -16.95
N SER A 42 14.94 -2.89 -16.63
CA SER A 42 14.13 -3.57 -17.63
C SER A 42 12.78 -2.88 -17.89
N GLY A 43 12.36 -1.99 -16.99
CA GLY A 43 10.99 -1.45 -17.01
C GLY A 43 9.90 -2.50 -16.73
N ILE A 44 10.27 -3.76 -16.53
CA ILE A 44 9.32 -4.84 -16.22
C ILE A 44 8.83 -4.65 -14.79
N THR A 45 7.53 -4.75 -14.64
CA THR A 45 6.87 -4.71 -13.35
C THR A 45 6.84 -6.11 -12.72
N ARG A 46 7.27 -6.22 -11.47
CA ARG A 46 7.27 -7.45 -10.68
C ARG A 46 6.42 -7.28 -9.43
N SER A 47 5.64 -8.31 -9.13
CA SER A 47 4.83 -8.42 -7.92
C SER A 47 5.51 -9.32 -6.88
N LEU A 48 5.28 -9.05 -5.59
CA LEU A 48 5.79 -9.92 -4.52
C LEU A 48 5.25 -11.35 -4.64
N SER A 49 4.02 -11.53 -5.15
CA SER A 49 3.38 -12.84 -5.34
C SER A 49 4.12 -13.76 -6.30
N GLU A 50 4.90 -13.23 -7.25
CA GLU A 50 5.71 -14.05 -8.16
C GLU A 50 6.81 -14.85 -7.45
N TYR A 51 7.12 -14.50 -6.20
CA TYR A 51 8.18 -15.12 -5.40
C TYR A 51 7.65 -16.08 -4.33
N GLN A 52 6.39 -16.50 -4.41
CA GLN A 52 5.84 -17.49 -3.47
C GLN A 52 6.68 -18.78 -3.44
N GLY A 53 6.89 -19.32 -2.23
CA GLY A 53 7.74 -20.49 -2.01
C GLY A 53 9.25 -20.20 -2.00
N ARG A 54 9.67 -18.93 -2.07
CA ARG A 54 11.08 -18.53 -2.00
C ARG A 54 11.34 -17.64 -0.79
N VAL A 55 12.59 -17.67 -0.30
CA VAL A 55 13.09 -16.66 0.63
C VAL A 55 13.44 -15.42 -0.16
N VAL A 56 12.87 -14.27 0.21
CA VAL A 56 13.04 -12.99 -0.50
C VAL A 56 13.64 -11.97 0.46
N ILE A 57 14.67 -11.26 0.01
CA ILE A 57 15.30 -10.15 0.74
C ILE A 57 14.92 -8.86 0.02
N VAL A 58 14.29 -7.92 0.72
CA VAL A 58 13.84 -6.64 0.16
C VAL A 58 14.53 -5.51 0.90
N PHE A 59 15.17 -4.61 0.16
CA PHE A 59 15.80 -3.40 0.69
C PHE A 59 15.47 -2.21 -0.21
N GLN A 60 15.37 -1.03 0.39
CA GLN A 60 15.14 0.21 -0.34
C GLN A 60 16.49 0.87 -0.67
N LEU A 61 16.74 1.13 -1.94
CA LEU A 61 17.85 1.97 -2.38
C LEU A 61 17.39 3.42 -2.35
N GLY A 62 17.99 4.23 -1.48
CA GLY A 62 17.80 5.68 -1.49
C GLY A 62 18.66 6.29 -2.60
N TYR A 63 18.07 7.13 -3.45
CA TYR A 63 18.85 8.00 -4.33
C TYR A 63 19.29 9.21 -3.50
N SER A 64 20.60 9.50 -3.50
CA SER A 64 21.18 10.70 -2.89
C SER A 64 20.98 11.90 -3.81
#